data_AF-A0A8J6Y3R8-F1
#
_entry.id   AF-A0A8J6Y3R8-F1
#
_cell.length_a   1.000
_cell.length_b   1.000
_cell.length_c   1.000
_cell.angle_alpha   90.00
_cell.angle_beta   90.00
_cell.angle_gamma   90.00
#
_symmetry.space_group_name_H-M   'P 1'
#
loop_
_entity.id
_entity.type
_entity.pdbx_description
1 polymer ?
#
loop_
_entity_poly.entity_id
_entity_poly.type
_entity_poly.pdbx_seq_one_letter_code
_entity_poly.pdbx_strand_id
1 'polypeptide(L)'
;MGHDHRRPLQREGVLFFGDVIAGLSHELSNVFNIINEIAGLQEDIVGGAHPKGADAADRLSELAGRIKAQVERGETFNQFLHSLAHSVDDDDIAFDLGDTLELAGSLAARPARLARVELVVHRPESPVTLVGDPFALLLTIYGSIGVVLDAADSERRVEVSAAPHGNGARLFIASADPLPPGVVDEVAALEIGRLSWGAVHALDPPPPAPPRRIILDVPAVAPALNAPVDEEGQEDPDGN
;
A
#
# COMPACT_ATOMS: atom_id res chain seq x y z
N MET A 1 -4.78 7.81 -34.80
CA MET A 1 -4.54 6.41 -34.39
C MET A 1 -4.47 6.40 -32.88
N GLY A 2 -5.58 6.07 -32.21
CA GLY A 2 -5.63 6.05 -30.75
C GLY A 2 -4.93 4.79 -30.25
N HIS A 3 -3.77 4.94 -29.63
CA HIS A 3 -3.25 3.88 -28.78
C HIS A 3 -4.27 3.64 -27.68
N ASP A 4 -4.66 2.38 -27.51
CA ASP A 4 -5.56 1.94 -26.46
C ASP A 4 -4.83 2.06 -25.12
N HIS A 5 -4.97 3.22 -24.47
CA HIS A 5 -4.32 3.55 -23.19
C HIS A 5 -4.77 2.63 -22.05
N ARG A 6 -5.79 1.78 -22.26
CA ARG A 6 -6.27 0.80 -21.28
C ARG A 6 -5.31 -0.39 -21.11
N ARG A 7 -4.63 -0.81 -22.19
CA ARG A 7 -3.67 -1.94 -22.15
C ARG A 7 -2.39 -1.66 -21.34
N PRO A 8 -1.78 -0.46 -21.42
CA PRO A 8 -0.70 -0.05 -20.53
C PRO A 8 -1.09 -0.10 -19.05
N LEU A 9 -2.26 0.42 -18.68
CA LEU A 9 -2.69 0.53 -17.27
C LEU A 9 -3.00 -0.83 -16.64
N GLN A 10 -3.58 -1.76 -17.40
CA GLN A 10 -3.76 -3.15 -16.97
C GLN A 10 -2.42 -3.82 -16.70
N ARG A 11 -1.41 -3.55 -17.54
CA ARG A 11 -0.06 -4.08 -17.36
C ARG A 11 0.63 -3.48 -16.13
N GLU A 12 0.42 -2.19 -15.85
CA GLU A 12 0.94 -1.53 -14.65
C GLU A 12 0.38 -2.16 -13.37
N GLY A 13 -0.93 -2.47 -13.33
CA GLY A 13 -1.52 -3.21 -12.22
C GLY A 13 -0.89 -4.59 -12.00
N VAL A 14 -0.61 -5.33 -13.08
CA VAL A 14 0.07 -6.64 -13.02
C VAL A 14 1.53 -6.50 -12.57
N LEU A 15 2.25 -5.48 -13.05
CA LEU A 15 3.64 -5.21 -12.64
C LEU A 15 3.71 -4.85 -11.16
N PHE A 16 2.83 -3.96 -10.69
CA PHE A 16 2.69 -3.63 -9.28
C PHE A 16 2.44 -4.88 -8.42
N PHE A 17 1.45 -5.70 -8.81
CA PHE A 17 1.12 -6.91 -8.07
C PHE A 17 2.34 -7.86 -8.01
N GLY A 18 3.04 -8.04 -9.14
CA GLY A 18 4.27 -8.84 -9.20
C GLY A 18 5.36 -8.33 -8.27
N ASP A 19 5.63 -7.03 -8.27
CA ASP A 19 6.67 -6.40 -7.45
C ASP A 19 6.37 -6.49 -5.95
N VAL A 20 5.12 -6.21 -5.56
CA VAL A 20 4.68 -6.30 -4.16
C VAL A 20 4.73 -7.74 -3.67
N ILE A 21 4.19 -8.69 -4.43
CA ILE A 21 4.22 -10.11 -4.08
C ILE A 21 5.65 -10.63 -3.97
N ALA A 22 6.55 -10.25 -4.89
CA ALA A 22 7.95 -10.64 -4.80
C ALA A 22 8.62 -10.09 -3.53
N GLY A 23 8.35 -8.84 -3.18
CA GLY A 23 8.81 -8.20 -1.95
C GLY A 23 8.33 -8.91 -0.69
N LEU A 24 7.02 -9.16 -0.58
CA LEU A 24 6.42 -9.88 0.56
C LEU A 24 6.90 -11.33 0.65
N SER A 25 6.98 -12.03 -0.49
CA SER A 25 7.50 -13.41 -0.55
C SER A 25 8.95 -13.50 -0.06
N HIS A 26 9.76 -12.50 -0.39
CA HIS A 26 11.13 -12.40 0.12
C HIS A 26 11.15 -12.18 1.64
N GLU A 27 10.30 -11.30 2.18
CA GLU A 27 10.19 -11.08 3.63
C GLU A 27 9.76 -12.34 4.38
N LEU A 28 8.77 -13.09 3.86
CA LEU A 28 8.36 -14.38 4.41
C LEU A 28 9.47 -15.42 4.37
N SER A 29 10.20 -15.50 3.25
CA SER A 29 11.36 -16.38 3.14
C SER A 29 12.43 -16.06 4.19
N ASN A 30 12.66 -14.76 4.43
CA ASN A 30 13.59 -14.32 5.47
C ASN A 30 13.12 -14.71 6.88
N VAL A 31 11.82 -14.61 7.18
CA VAL A 31 11.22 -15.10 8.43
C VAL A 31 11.51 -16.59 8.62
N PHE A 32 11.24 -17.43 7.60
CA PHE A 32 11.48 -18.86 7.70
C PHE A 32 12.96 -19.22 7.87
N ASN A 33 13.85 -18.51 7.17
CA ASN A 33 15.29 -18.73 7.32
C ASN A 33 15.78 -18.42 8.74
N ILE A 34 15.32 -17.32 9.35
CA ILE A 34 15.67 -16.97 10.73
C ILE A 34 15.10 -18.00 11.71
N ILE A 35 13.86 -18.46 11.51
CA ILE A 35 13.27 -19.52 12.35
C ILE A 35 14.12 -20.79 12.28
N ASN A 36 14.53 -21.22 11.08
CA ASN A 36 15.37 -22.41 10.90
C ASN A 36 16.75 -22.24 11.57
N GLU A 37 17.37 -21.06 11.48
CA GLU A 37 18.63 -20.76 12.15
C GLU A 37 18.49 -20.86 13.68
N ILE A 38 17.42 -20.27 14.24
CA ILE A 38 17.17 -20.32 15.69
C ILE A 38 16.86 -21.75 16.14
N ALA A 39 16.11 -22.53 15.35
CA ALA A 39 15.83 -23.93 15.64
C ALA A 39 17.12 -24.76 15.69
N GLY A 40 18.05 -24.57 14.74
CA GLY A 40 19.36 -25.21 14.78
C GLY A 40 20.16 -24.88 16.05
N LEU A 41 20.13 -23.61 16.50
CA LEU A 41 20.75 -23.22 17.77
C LEU A 41 20.12 -23.91 18.99
N GLN A 42 18.81 -24.13 18.99
CA GLN A 42 18.14 -24.90 20.04
C GLN A 42 18.58 -26.37 20.03
N GLU A 43 18.70 -26.97 18.83
CA GLU A 43 19.20 -28.34 18.67
C GLU A 43 20.64 -28.49 19.19
N ASP A 44 21.52 -27.53 18.92
CA ASP A 44 22.90 -27.52 19.42
C ASP A 44 22.97 -27.49 20.97
N ILE A 45 22.11 -26.68 21.60
CA ILE A 45 22.01 -26.61 23.07
C ILE A 45 21.54 -27.94 23.65
N VAL A 46 20.49 -28.54 23.07
CA VAL A 46 19.93 -29.83 23.54
C VAL A 46 20.90 -30.99 23.27
N GLY A 47 21.60 -30.96 22.13
CA GLY A 47 22.60 -31.95 21.72
C GLY A 47 23.88 -31.93 22.55
N GLY A 48 24.04 -30.96 23.44
CA GLY A 48 25.17 -30.88 24.37
C GLY A 48 26.42 -30.19 23.80
N ALA A 49 26.27 -29.38 22.74
CA ALA A 49 27.34 -28.54 22.21
C ALA A 49 27.67 -27.33 23.11
N HIS A 50 26.90 -27.11 24.19
CA HIS A 50 27.03 -25.99 25.15
C HIS A 50 27.04 -26.45 26.62
N PRO A 51 27.60 -25.64 27.56
CA PRO A 51 27.71 -26.03 28.97
C PRO A 51 26.34 -26.26 29.63
N LYS A 52 26.18 -27.40 30.31
CA LYS A 52 24.93 -27.83 30.95
C LYS A 52 24.66 -27.05 32.24
N GLY A 53 23.42 -26.60 32.48
CA GLY A 53 22.98 -25.94 33.71
C GLY A 53 21.75 -25.03 33.54
N ALA A 54 21.42 -24.21 34.54
CA ALA A 54 20.35 -23.20 34.50
C ALA A 54 20.47 -22.24 33.28
N ASP A 55 21.71 -21.96 32.86
CA ASP A 55 22.04 -21.18 31.65
C ASP A 55 21.46 -21.78 30.36
N ALA A 56 21.32 -23.11 30.25
CA ALA A 56 20.76 -23.74 29.06
C ALA A 56 19.23 -23.55 28.95
N ALA A 57 18.53 -23.60 30.09
CA ALA A 57 17.08 -23.39 30.11
C ALA A 57 16.71 -21.93 29.77
N ASP A 58 17.47 -20.97 30.33
CA ASP A 58 17.28 -19.54 30.08
C ASP A 58 17.53 -19.21 28.59
N ARG A 59 18.61 -19.74 28.01
CA ARG A 59 18.91 -19.58 26.57
C ARG A 59 17.85 -20.20 25.66
N LEU A 60 17.36 -21.39 25.98
CA LEU A 60 16.28 -22.02 25.23
C LEU A 60 15.01 -21.17 25.25
N SER A 61 14.68 -20.58 26.40
CA SER A 61 13.55 -19.66 26.55
C SER A 61 13.71 -18.41 25.69
N GLU A 62 14.90 -17.81 25.66
CA GLU A 62 15.21 -16.65 24.80
C GLU A 62 15.05 -17.00 23.31
N LEU A 63 15.62 -18.12 22.87
CA LEU A 63 15.49 -18.58 21.48
C LEU A 63 14.03 -18.87 21.09
N ALA A 64 13.25 -19.47 22.00
CA ALA A 64 11.82 -19.69 21.78
C ALA A 64 11.05 -18.36 21.65
N GLY A 65 11.38 -17.36 22.46
CA GLY A 65 10.84 -16.01 22.35
C GLY A 65 11.15 -15.37 21.00
N ARG A 66 12.37 -15.55 20.49
CA ARG A 66 12.78 -15.07 19.16
C ARG A 66 12.02 -15.76 18.02
N ILE A 67 11.81 -17.08 18.10
CA ILE A 67 10.98 -17.81 17.14
C ILE A 67 9.55 -17.25 17.15
N LYS A 68 8.96 -17.06 18.34
CA LYS A 68 7.62 -16.50 18.46
C LYS A 68 7.49 -15.13 17.79
N ALA A 69 8.45 -14.24 18.02
CA ALA A 69 8.48 -12.94 17.37
C ALA A 69 8.57 -13.03 15.83
N GLN A 70 9.31 -14.02 15.29
CA GLN A 70 9.34 -14.25 13.84
C GLN A 70 8.02 -14.83 13.31
N VAL A 71 7.35 -15.70 14.06
CA VAL A 71 6.02 -16.23 13.69
C VAL A 71 4.99 -15.09 13.65
N GLU A 72 4.94 -14.25 14.68
CA GLU A 72 4.06 -13.07 14.73
C GLU A 72 4.32 -12.14 13.53
N ARG A 73 5.60 -11.90 13.20
CA ARG A 73 5.98 -11.14 12.00
C ARG A 73 5.51 -11.81 10.70
N GLY A 74 5.63 -13.14 10.60
CA GLY A 74 5.15 -13.90 9.45
C GLY A 74 3.63 -13.83 9.29
N GLU A 75 2.88 -13.89 10.39
CA GLU A 75 1.43 -13.72 10.39
C GLU A 75 1.03 -12.34 9.88
N THR A 76 1.73 -11.28 10.28
CA THR A 76 1.52 -9.92 9.76
C THR A 76 1.69 -9.85 8.24
N PHE A 77 2.75 -10.44 7.67
CA PHE A 77 2.92 -10.48 6.21
C PHE A 77 1.84 -11.30 5.51
N ASN A 78 1.38 -12.39 6.12
CA ASN A 78 0.30 -13.21 5.58
C ASN A 78 -1.04 -12.44 5.56
N GLN A 79 -1.32 -11.64 6.60
CA GLN A 79 -2.47 -10.76 6.63
C GLN A 79 -2.42 -9.73 5.49
N PHE A 80 -1.25 -9.11 5.24
CA PHE A 80 -1.11 -8.17 4.11
C PHE A 80 -1.34 -8.84 2.76
N LEU A 81 -0.83 -10.06 2.55
CA LEU A 81 -1.11 -10.83 1.33
C LEU A 81 -2.61 -11.10 1.16
N HIS A 82 -3.29 -11.46 2.25
CA HIS A 82 -4.72 -11.72 2.23
C HIS A 82 -5.52 -10.45 1.92
N SER A 83 -5.21 -9.33 2.57
CA SER A 83 -5.83 -8.03 2.30
C SER A 83 -5.56 -7.54 0.87
N LEU A 84 -4.35 -7.72 0.36
CA LEU A 84 -4.01 -7.40 -1.03
C LEU A 84 -4.80 -8.26 -2.01
N ALA A 85 -4.87 -9.57 -1.78
CA ALA A 85 -5.64 -10.49 -2.63
C ALA A 85 -7.11 -10.08 -2.67
N HIS A 86 -7.71 -9.81 -1.51
CA HIS A 86 -9.10 -9.37 -1.43
C HIS A 86 -9.37 -8.00 -2.05
N SER A 87 -8.39 -7.09 -2.07
CA SER A 87 -8.57 -5.82 -2.77
C SER A 87 -8.81 -5.99 -4.28
N VAL A 88 -8.38 -7.11 -4.86
CA VAL A 88 -8.53 -7.43 -6.29
C VAL A 88 -9.84 -8.19 -6.58
N ASP A 89 -10.53 -8.70 -5.56
CA ASP A 89 -11.70 -9.57 -5.75
C ASP A 89 -12.97 -8.78 -6.15
N ASP A 90 -13.18 -7.57 -5.59
CA ASP A 90 -14.40 -6.78 -5.78
C ASP A 90 -14.13 -5.31 -6.16
N ASP A 91 -14.55 -4.90 -7.36
CA ASP A 91 -14.26 -3.56 -7.92
C ASP A 91 -15.28 -2.46 -7.54
N ASP A 92 -16.30 -2.75 -6.74
CA ASP A 92 -17.44 -1.83 -6.46
C ASP A 92 -17.95 -1.92 -5.01
N ILE A 93 -17.05 -1.93 -4.03
CA ILE A 93 -17.40 -2.11 -2.61
C ILE A 93 -17.26 -0.82 -1.81
N ALA A 94 -18.03 -0.74 -0.72
CA ALA A 94 -17.79 0.24 0.32
C ALA A 94 -16.63 -0.22 1.21
N PHE A 95 -15.63 0.65 1.42
CA PHE A 95 -14.47 0.34 2.26
C PHE A 95 -14.00 1.57 3.04
N ASP A 96 -13.23 1.34 4.10
CA ASP A 96 -12.65 2.41 4.93
C ASP A 96 -11.30 2.84 4.37
N LEU A 97 -11.14 4.14 4.09
CA LEU A 97 -9.90 4.72 3.57
C LEU A 97 -8.72 4.52 4.54
N GLY A 98 -8.97 4.51 5.84
CA GLY A 98 -7.95 4.28 6.86
C GLY A 98 -7.31 2.90 6.71
N ASP A 99 -8.11 1.86 6.46
CA ASP A 99 -7.61 0.50 6.23
C ASP A 99 -6.77 0.44 4.94
N THR A 100 -7.20 1.14 3.87
CA THR A 100 -6.42 1.24 2.62
C THR A 100 -5.07 1.94 2.85
N LEU A 101 -5.03 3.00 3.66
CA LEU A 101 -3.79 3.71 3.99
C LEU A 101 -2.84 2.84 4.82
N GLU A 102 -3.36 2.13 5.82
CA GLU A 102 -2.56 1.19 6.63
C GLU A 102 -1.97 0.08 5.78
N LEU A 103 -2.75 -0.49 4.85
CA LEU A 103 -2.26 -1.47 3.89
C LEU A 103 -1.18 -0.85 2.99
N ALA A 104 -1.41 0.32 2.40
CA ALA A 104 -0.42 0.99 1.56
C ALA A 104 0.91 1.24 2.29
N GLY A 105 0.85 1.74 3.53
CA GLY A 105 2.02 1.95 4.39
C GLY A 105 2.76 0.66 4.69
N SER A 106 2.02 -0.41 4.96
CA SER A 106 2.57 -1.74 5.24
C SER A 106 3.30 -2.32 4.03
N LEU A 107 2.73 -2.20 2.83
CA LEU A 107 3.36 -2.61 1.58
C LEU A 107 4.61 -1.76 1.27
N ALA A 108 4.56 -0.46 1.56
CA ALA A 108 5.67 0.47 1.34
C ALA A 108 6.77 0.41 2.42
N ALA A 109 6.57 -0.31 3.52
CA ALA A 109 7.53 -0.38 4.63
C ALA A 109 8.90 -0.94 4.21
N ARG A 110 8.92 -1.96 3.33
CA ARG A 110 10.18 -2.51 2.80
C ARG A 110 10.88 -1.52 1.86
N PRO A 111 10.23 -0.96 0.82
CA PRO A 111 10.80 0.12 0.01
C PRO A 111 11.37 1.27 0.85
N ALA A 112 10.61 1.77 1.82
CA ALA A 112 11.05 2.86 2.70
C ALA A 112 12.32 2.49 3.49
N ARG A 113 12.38 1.27 4.04
CA ARG A 113 13.56 0.77 4.75
C ARG A 113 14.79 0.66 3.84
N LEU A 114 14.62 0.19 2.60
CA LEU A 114 15.71 0.11 1.63
C LEU A 114 16.22 1.50 1.22
N ALA A 115 15.31 2.47 1.09
CA ALA A 115 15.62 3.88 0.87
C ALA A 115 16.19 4.59 2.11
N ARG A 116 16.13 3.96 3.29
CA ARG A 116 16.51 4.55 4.59
C ARG A 116 15.68 5.78 4.95
N VAL A 117 14.40 5.75 4.60
CA VAL A 117 13.42 6.82 4.83
C VAL A 117 12.48 6.41 5.95
N GLU A 118 12.23 7.31 6.90
CA GLU A 118 11.16 7.17 7.88
C GLU A 118 9.83 7.39 7.18
N LEU A 119 9.04 6.33 7.03
CA LEU A 119 7.67 6.40 6.51
C LEU A 119 6.69 6.38 7.69
N VAL A 120 5.89 7.44 7.81
CA VAL A 120 4.82 7.55 8.80
C VAL A 120 3.49 7.63 8.07
N VAL A 121 2.55 6.74 8.40
CA VAL A 121 1.19 6.75 7.85
C VAL A 121 0.20 7.02 8.96
N HIS A 122 -0.64 8.03 8.78
CA HIS A 122 -1.67 8.44 9.71
C HIS A 122 -3.05 8.05 9.19
N ARG A 123 -3.79 7.31 10.02
CA ARG A 123 -5.21 7.09 9.80
C ARG A 123 -5.97 8.42 9.91
N PRO A 124 -7.02 8.66 9.11
CA PRO A 124 -7.86 9.84 9.26
C PRO A 124 -8.46 9.89 10.67
N GLU A 125 -8.53 11.09 11.26
CA GLU A 125 -9.14 11.28 12.59
C GLU A 125 -10.62 10.90 12.63
N SER A 126 -11.30 11.03 11.50
CA SER A 126 -12.69 10.63 11.31
C SER A 126 -12.77 9.57 10.21
N PRO A 127 -13.52 8.48 10.40
CA PRO A 127 -13.70 7.46 9.37
C PRO A 127 -14.17 8.06 8.05
N VAL A 128 -13.57 7.61 6.95
CA VAL A 128 -13.95 8.00 5.60
C VAL A 128 -14.27 6.72 4.84
N THR A 129 -15.55 6.55 4.51
CA THR A 129 -16.00 5.45 3.66
C THR A 129 -16.00 5.91 2.20
N LEU A 130 -15.37 5.11 1.34
CA LEU A 130 -15.37 5.29 -0.11
C LEU A 130 -16.05 4.08 -0.77
N VAL A 131 -16.59 4.27 -1.98
CA VAL A 131 -17.26 3.22 -2.77
C VAL A 131 -16.65 3.15 -4.17
N GLY A 132 -16.09 2.00 -4.54
CA GLY A 132 -15.43 1.77 -5.83
C GLY A 132 -14.34 0.69 -5.71
N ASP A 133 -13.36 0.74 -6.61
CA ASP A 133 -12.26 -0.22 -6.71
C ASP A 133 -11.15 0.09 -5.67
N PRO A 134 -11.05 -0.69 -4.57
CA PRO A 134 -10.05 -0.45 -3.54
C PRO A 134 -8.62 -0.74 -4.02
N PHE A 135 -8.43 -1.66 -4.98
CA PHE A 135 -7.12 -1.99 -5.51
C PHE A 135 -6.54 -0.86 -6.37
N ALA A 136 -7.34 -0.24 -7.24
CA ALA A 136 -6.91 0.93 -8.00
C ALA A 136 -6.53 2.10 -7.09
N LEU A 137 -7.26 2.31 -5.99
CA LEU A 137 -6.90 3.35 -5.03
C LEU A 137 -5.61 2.99 -4.26
N LEU A 138 -5.48 1.74 -3.81
CA LEU A 138 -4.27 1.23 -3.16
C LEU A 138 -3.04 1.43 -4.05
N LEU A 139 -3.15 1.08 -5.33
CA LEU A 139 -2.10 1.26 -6.33
C LEU A 139 -1.73 2.74 -6.51
N THR A 140 -2.73 3.62 -6.59
CA THR A 140 -2.53 5.07 -6.68
C THR A 140 -1.74 5.60 -5.48
N ILE A 141 -2.13 5.20 -4.27
CA ILE A 141 -1.49 5.62 -3.03
C ILE A 141 -0.07 5.07 -2.96
N TYR A 142 0.12 3.77 -3.19
CA TYR A 142 1.44 3.13 -3.15
C TYR A 142 2.40 3.74 -4.16
N GLY A 143 1.97 3.96 -5.40
CA GLY A 143 2.79 4.60 -6.43
C GLY A 143 3.17 6.03 -6.03
N SER A 144 2.24 6.78 -5.42
CA SER A 144 2.52 8.11 -4.89
C SER A 144 3.55 8.08 -3.74
N ILE A 145 3.49 7.07 -2.87
CA ILE A 145 4.49 6.83 -1.83
C ILE A 145 5.86 6.56 -2.47
N GLY A 146 5.93 5.69 -3.48
CA GLY A 146 7.17 5.39 -4.21
C GLY A 146 7.86 6.66 -4.74
N VAL A 147 7.09 7.54 -5.38
CA VAL A 147 7.58 8.82 -5.90
C VAL A 147 8.23 9.68 -4.82
N VAL A 148 7.59 9.81 -3.66
CA VAL A 148 8.14 10.66 -2.57
C VAL A 148 9.28 9.99 -1.83
N LEU A 149 9.33 8.66 -1.77
CA LEU A 149 10.46 7.90 -1.23
C LEU A 149 11.71 8.10 -2.09
N ASP A 150 11.57 8.06 -3.43
CA ASP A 150 12.68 8.26 -4.37
C ASP A 150 13.23 9.69 -4.35
N ALA A 151 12.39 10.66 -3.98
CA ALA A 151 12.77 12.06 -3.82
C ALA A 151 13.41 12.38 -2.46
N ALA A 152 13.27 11.51 -1.46
CA ALA A 152 13.80 11.75 -0.12
C ALA A 152 15.33 11.56 -0.11
N ASP A 153 16.05 12.57 0.40
CA ASP A 153 17.52 12.62 0.32
C ASP A 153 18.14 12.94 1.67
N SER A 154 17.96 14.15 2.17
CA SER A 154 18.68 14.67 3.33
C SER A 154 17.91 14.49 4.63
N GLU A 155 16.63 14.85 4.65
CA GLU A 155 15.76 14.75 5.83
C GLU A 155 15.20 13.33 5.97
N ARG A 156 15.00 12.63 4.84
CA ARG A 156 14.60 11.20 4.80
C ARG A 156 13.37 10.88 5.63
N ARG A 157 12.36 11.74 5.56
CA ARG A 157 11.07 11.54 6.21
C ARG A 157 9.94 11.74 5.21
N VAL A 158 9.03 10.77 5.17
CA VAL A 158 7.81 10.80 4.38
C VAL A 158 6.62 10.59 5.30
N GLU A 159 5.58 11.38 5.09
CA GLU A 159 4.35 11.34 5.86
C GLU A 159 3.13 11.20 4.93
N VAL A 160 2.26 10.24 5.23
CA VAL A 160 1.02 10.00 4.51
C VAL A 160 -0.15 10.22 5.46
N SER A 161 -1.11 11.04 5.07
CA SER A 161 -2.33 11.27 5.85
C SER A 161 -3.51 11.54 4.94
N ALA A 162 -4.72 11.49 5.49
CA ALA A 162 -5.90 11.93 4.77
C ALA A 162 -6.93 12.58 5.70
N ALA A 163 -7.78 13.40 5.13
CA ALA A 163 -8.88 14.07 5.81
C ALA A 163 -10.14 14.07 4.94
N PRO A 164 -11.35 14.12 5.55
CA PRO A 164 -12.58 14.37 4.81
C PRO A 164 -12.47 15.66 3.98
N HIS A 165 -12.89 15.61 2.71
CA HIS A 165 -12.85 16.78 1.83
C HIS A 165 -14.00 16.73 0.81
N GLY A 166 -14.82 17.78 0.79
CA GLY A 166 -16.01 17.80 -0.07
C GLY A 166 -16.95 16.63 0.25
N ASN A 167 -17.29 15.86 -0.78
CA ASN A 167 -18.04 14.61 -0.64
C ASN A 167 -17.12 13.39 -0.77
N GLY A 168 -15.92 13.43 -0.20
CA GLY A 168 -14.88 12.41 -0.35
C GLY A 168 -13.73 12.66 0.62
N ALA A 169 -12.51 12.45 0.15
CA ALA A 169 -11.30 12.65 0.93
C ALA A 169 -10.22 13.40 0.17
N ARG A 170 -9.36 14.07 0.94
CA ARG A 170 -8.10 14.62 0.48
C ARG A 170 -6.96 13.86 1.16
N LEU A 171 -6.10 13.25 0.36
CA LEU A 171 -4.89 12.57 0.81
C LEU A 171 -3.70 13.52 0.64
N PHE A 172 -2.74 13.38 1.55
CA PHE A 172 -1.49 14.11 1.58
C PHE A 172 -0.35 13.11 1.63
N ILE A 173 0.52 13.13 0.63
CA ILE A 173 1.74 12.34 0.58
C ILE A 173 2.91 13.33 0.56
N ALA A 174 3.52 13.55 1.72
CA ALA A 174 4.51 14.59 1.95
C ALA A 174 5.92 14.02 2.11
N SER A 175 6.91 14.67 1.49
CA SER A 175 8.32 14.47 1.76
C SER A 175 8.88 15.68 2.52
N ALA A 176 9.77 15.42 3.47
CA ALA A 176 10.55 16.48 4.11
C ALA A 176 11.58 17.09 3.15
N ASP A 177 11.99 16.35 2.11
CA ASP A 177 12.83 16.85 1.02
C ASP A 177 11.96 17.33 -0.16
N PRO A 178 12.45 18.28 -0.98
CA PRO A 178 11.70 18.73 -2.15
C PRO A 178 11.57 17.67 -3.24
N LEU A 179 10.39 17.63 -3.85
CA LEU A 179 10.09 16.80 -5.00
C LEU A 179 10.68 17.41 -6.29
N PRO A 180 11.27 16.61 -7.18
CA PRO A 180 11.75 17.08 -8.47
C PRO A 180 10.62 17.68 -9.33
N PRO A 181 10.90 18.69 -10.17
CA PRO A 181 9.93 19.19 -11.15
C PRO A 181 9.48 18.07 -12.10
N GLY A 182 8.17 17.99 -12.35
CA GLY A 182 7.57 17.00 -13.27
C GLY A 182 7.55 15.56 -12.75
N VAL A 183 7.91 15.32 -11.48
CA VAL A 183 8.00 13.95 -10.91
C VAL A 183 6.66 13.19 -10.94
N VAL A 184 5.54 13.89 -11.05
CA VAL A 184 4.19 13.30 -11.11
C VAL A 184 3.64 13.12 -12.52
N ASP A 185 4.29 13.68 -13.55
CA ASP A 185 3.74 13.75 -14.91
C ASP A 185 3.71 12.37 -15.61
N GLU A 186 4.62 11.47 -15.22
CA GLU A 186 4.76 10.13 -15.81
C GLU A 186 4.40 9.00 -14.83
N VAL A 187 3.75 9.34 -13.70
CA VAL A 187 3.40 8.35 -12.67
C VAL A 187 2.13 7.63 -13.09
N ALA A 188 2.30 6.43 -13.67
CA ALA A 188 1.19 5.59 -14.10
C ALA A 188 0.12 5.37 -13.01
N ALA A 189 0.54 5.26 -11.75
CA ALA A 189 -0.37 5.11 -10.61
C ALA A 189 -1.32 6.31 -10.44
N LEU A 190 -0.88 7.55 -10.71
CA LEU A 190 -1.75 8.73 -10.66
C LEU A 190 -2.76 8.75 -11.80
N GLU A 191 -2.37 8.24 -12.97
CA GLU A 191 -3.29 8.08 -14.11
C GLU A 191 -4.35 7.00 -13.83
N ILE A 192 -3.97 5.91 -13.16
CA ILE A 192 -4.91 4.88 -12.68
C ILE A 192 -5.92 5.50 -11.70
N GLY A 193 -5.45 6.25 -10.70
CA GLY A 193 -6.34 6.95 -9.77
C GLY A 193 -7.28 7.94 -10.46
N ARG A 194 -6.78 8.67 -11.47
CA ARG A 194 -7.61 9.58 -12.26
C ARG A 194 -8.70 8.84 -13.03
N LEU A 195 -8.38 7.69 -13.63
CA LEU A 195 -9.31 6.95 -14.48
C LEU A 195 -10.32 6.11 -13.68
N SER A 196 -9.88 5.44 -12.61
CA SER A 196 -10.74 4.59 -11.78
C SER A 196 -11.55 5.41 -10.78
N TRP A 197 -10.93 6.42 -10.16
CA TRP A 197 -11.53 7.18 -9.06
C TRP A 197 -11.91 8.62 -9.43
N GLY A 198 -11.59 9.09 -10.64
CA GLY A 198 -11.75 10.52 -10.93
C GLY A 198 -10.85 11.39 -10.04
N ALA A 199 -9.78 10.81 -9.49
CA ALA A 199 -8.91 11.51 -8.55
C ALA A 199 -8.22 12.69 -9.22
N VAL A 200 -8.20 13.83 -8.55
CA VAL A 200 -7.46 15.02 -8.99
C VAL A 200 -6.22 15.14 -8.13
N HIS A 201 -5.05 15.24 -8.77
CA HIS A 201 -3.80 15.44 -8.06
C HIS A 201 -3.27 16.87 -8.22
N ALA A 202 -2.58 17.35 -7.20
CA ALA A 202 -1.87 18.63 -7.22
C ALA A 202 -0.57 18.53 -6.42
N LEU A 203 0.35 19.47 -6.67
CA LEU A 203 1.58 19.63 -5.91
C LEU A 203 1.48 20.82 -4.97
N ASP A 204 1.99 20.68 -3.74
CA ASP A 204 2.02 21.75 -2.74
C ASP A 204 3.44 21.97 -2.16
N PRO A 205 3.95 23.22 -2.14
CA PRO A 205 3.39 24.40 -2.82
C PRO A 205 3.39 24.24 -4.35
N PRO A 206 2.53 24.96 -5.08
CA PRO A 206 2.55 24.93 -6.53
C PRO A 206 3.85 25.54 -7.08
N PRO A 207 4.30 25.11 -8.28
CA PRO A 207 5.46 25.71 -8.95
C PRO A 207 5.30 27.24 -9.09
N PRO A 208 6.39 28.03 -9.04
CA PRO A 208 7.80 27.62 -9.15
C PRO A 208 8.47 27.28 -7.82
N ALA A 209 7.77 27.37 -6.68
CA ALA A 209 8.33 26.90 -5.42
C ALA A 209 8.53 25.38 -5.47
N PRO A 210 9.60 24.85 -4.86
CA PRO A 210 9.90 23.43 -4.95
C PRO A 210 8.85 22.66 -4.13
N PRO A 211 8.03 21.81 -4.77
CA PRO A 211 6.93 21.13 -4.11
C PRO A 211 7.47 20.12 -3.11
N ARG A 212 6.70 19.84 -2.06
CA ARG A 212 7.06 18.86 -1.02
C ARG A 212 5.98 17.82 -0.79
N ARG A 213 4.84 17.97 -1.47
CA ARG A 213 3.66 17.16 -1.20
C ARG A 213 2.86 16.92 -2.46
N ILE A 214 2.42 15.68 -2.63
CA ILE A 214 1.36 15.30 -3.55
C ILE A 214 0.05 15.35 -2.78
N ILE A 215 -0.92 16.08 -3.30
CA ILE A 215 -2.30 16.13 -2.81
C ILE A 215 -3.15 15.31 -3.77
N LEU A 216 -3.96 14.39 -3.25
CA LEU A 216 -4.94 13.63 -4.04
C LEU A 216 -6.34 13.90 -3.50
N ASP A 217 -7.21 14.47 -4.33
CA ASP A 217 -8.62 14.62 -4.04
C ASP A 217 -9.39 13.45 -4.67
N VAL A 218 -10.05 12.66 -3.83
CA VAL A 218 -10.76 11.43 -4.21
C VAL A 218 -12.23 11.58 -3.81
N PRO A 219 -13.20 11.38 -4.73
CA PRO A 219 -14.62 11.42 -4.39
C PRO A 219 -15.04 10.21 -3.53
N ALA A 220 -16.12 10.33 -2.76
CA ALA A 220 -16.64 9.20 -1.97
C ALA A 220 -17.16 8.05 -2.83
N VAL A 221 -17.55 8.31 -4.08
CA VAL A 221 -18.04 7.28 -5.00
C VAL A 221 -17.30 7.42 -6.33
N ALA A 222 -16.72 6.32 -6.80
CA ALA A 222 -16.02 6.27 -8.08
C ALA A 222 -16.93 6.71 -9.24
N PRO A 223 -16.42 7.46 -10.25
CA PRO A 223 -17.24 7.98 -11.35
C PRO A 223 -18.00 6.91 -12.14
N ALA A 224 -17.41 5.72 -12.31
CA ALA A 224 -18.04 4.60 -13.01
C ALA A 224 -19.36 4.15 -12.36
N LEU A 225 -19.49 4.34 -11.05
CA LEU A 225 -20.68 3.99 -10.26
C LEU A 225 -21.74 5.09 -10.19
N ASN A 226 -21.39 6.32 -10.57
CA ASN A 226 -22.32 7.46 -10.61
C ASN A 226 -23.00 7.64 -11.98
N ALA A 227 -22.69 6.79 -12.97
CA ALA A 227 -23.38 6.81 -14.24
C ALA A 227 -24.85 6.39 -14.02
N PRO A 228 -25.83 7.15 -14.52
CA PRO A 228 -27.22 6.68 -14.49
C PRO A 228 -27.28 5.33 -15.20
N VAL A 229 -27.89 4.34 -14.55
CA VAL A 229 -28.26 3.09 -15.20
C VAL A 229 -29.22 3.50 -16.32
N ASP A 230 -28.79 3.37 -17.57
CA ASP A 230 -29.71 3.56 -18.69
C ASP A 230 -30.84 2.55 -18.51
N GLU A 231 -32.03 3.03 -18.10
CA GLU A 231 -33.29 2.30 -18.15
C GLU A 231 -33.69 2.10 -19.63
N GLU A 232 -32.87 1.41 -20.41
CA GLU A 232 -33.26 0.89 -21.72
C GLU A 232 -33.76 -0.54 -21.54
N GLY A 233 -35.08 -0.71 -21.56
CA GLY A 233 -35.69 -2.04 -21.78
C GLY A 233 -36.93 -2.38 -20.97
N GLN A 234 -37.81 -1.43 -20.64
CA GLN A 234 -39.21 -1.78 -20.39
C GLN A 234 -39.97 -1.62 -21.71
N GLU A 235 -39.92 -2.64 -22.57
CA GLU A 235 -40.87 -2.76 -23.68
C GLU A 235 -42.29 -2.81 -23.10
N ASP A 236 -43.09 -1.80 -23.40
CA ASP A 236 -44.55 -1.80 -23.23
C ASP A 236 -45.12 -2.98 -24.04
N PRO A 237 -45.75 -3.98 -23.41
CA PRO A 237 -46.46 -5.02 -24.14
C PRO A 237 -47.91 -4.56 -24.29
N ASP A 238 -48.17 -3.51 -25.06
CA ASP A 238 -49.50 -3.24 -25.63
C ASP A 238 -49.43 -2.10 -26.65
N GLY A 239 -49.52 -2.45 -27.93
CA GLY A 239 -49.40 -1.47 -29.00
C GLY A 239 -49.70 -1.98 -30.41
N ASN A 240 -50.94 -2.47 -30.60
CA ASN A 240 -51.66 -2.72 -31.86
C ASN A 240 -51.54 -4.10 -32.53
#